data_AF-A0A1T3NMQ8-F1
#
_entry.id   AF-A0A1T3NMQ8-F1
#
_cell.length_a   1.000
_cell.length_b   1.000
_cell.length_c   1.000
_cell.angle_alpha   90.00
_cell.angle_beta   90.00
_cell.angle_gamma   90.00
#
_symmetry.space_group_name_H-M   'P 1'
#
loop_
_entity.id
_entity.type
_entity.pdbx_description
1 polymer ?
#
loop_
_entity_poly.entity_id
_entity_poly.type
_entity_poly.pdbx_seq_one_letter_code
_entity_poly.pdbx_strand_id
1 'polypeptide(L)' 'MTPLILGRRATPPARAAGPLPEHHYDDAVCANVVPDGRLLIHVVDARTIAAYTRTQKPLGRKKDD' A
#
# COMPACT_ATOMS: atom_id res chain seq x y z
N MET A 1 16.34 -11.48 11.97
CA MET A 1 15.96 -10.59 13.08
C MET A 1 14.44 -10.40 13.00
N THR A 2 13.68 -10.80 14.02
CA THR A 2 12.20 -10.77 13.97
C THR A 2 11.70 -9.44 14.53
N PRO A 3 10.85 -8.69 13.81
CA PRO A 3 10.37 -7.39 14.28
C PRO A 3 9.52 -7.55 15.56
N LEU A 4 9.71 -6.63 16.49
CA LEU A 4 8.89 -6.50 17.70
C LEU A 4 7.72 -5.57 17.36
N ILE A 5 6.49 -6.03 17.54
CA ILE A 5 5.28 -5.21 17.35
C ILE A 5 4.55 -5.17 18.69
N LEU A 6 4.45 -3.97 19.28
CA LEU A 6 3.73 -3.72 20.54
C LEU A 6 4.14 -4.68 21.68
N GLY A 7 5.45 -4.86 21.90
CA GLY A 7 5.98 -5.66 23.01
C GLY A 7 5.98 -7.17 22.80
N ARG A 8 5.46 -7.69 21.69
CA ARG A 8 5.56 -9.11 21.32
C ARG A 8 6.33 -9.30 20.03
N ARG A 9 7.03 -10.43 19.91
CA ARG A 9 7.63 -10.83 18.63
C ARG A 9 6.50 -11.11 17.65
N ALA A 10 6.53 -10.45 16.49
CA ALA A 10 5.56 -10.74 15.45
C ALA A 10 5.74 -12.19 15.00
N THR A 11 4.64 -12.95 14.94
CA THR A 11 4.65 -14.25 14.27
C THR A 11 5.06 -14.02 12.82
N PRO A 12 6.08 -14.72 12.29
CA PRO A 12 6.40 -14.64 10.88
C PRO A 12 5.14 -14.94 10.05
N PRO A 13 4.84 -14.19 8.98
CA PRO A 13 3.72 -14.51 8.13
C PRO A 13 3.88 -15.95 7.63
N ALA A 14 2.80 -16.75 7.75
CA ALA A 14 2.82 -18.19 7.45
C ALA A 14 3.17 -18.51 5.98
N ARG A 15 3.11 -17.52 5.11
CA ARG A 15 3.50 -17.59 3.69
C ARG A 15 4.25 -16.31 3.37
N ALA A 16 5.43 -16.43 2.75
CA ALA A 16 6.05 -15.29 2.11
C ALA A 16 5.06 -14.75 1.06
N ALA A 17 4.76 -13.44 1.11
CA ALA A 17 3.99 -12.82 0.06
C ALA A 17 4.70 -13.12 -1.28
N GLY A 18 3.94 -13.61 -2.26
CA GLY A 18 4.48 -13.77 -3.61
C GLY A 18 4.99 -12.43 -4.15
N PRO A 19 5.82 -12.44 -5.20
CA PRO A 19 6.22 -11.20 -5.85
C PRO A 19 4.97 -10.41 -6.26
N LEU A 20 5.03 -9.09 -6.10
CA LEU A 20 3.98 -8.23 -6.62
C LEU A 20 3.87 -8.43 -8.13
N PRO A 21 2.65 -8.38 -8.70
CA PRO A 21 2.50 -8.33 -10.14
C PRO A 21 3.21 -7.09 -10.71
N GLU A 22 3.49 -7.12 -12.00
CA GLU A 22 3.91 -5.92 -12.72
C GLU A 22 2.94 -4.77 -12.44
N HIS A 23 3.48 -3.60 -12.14
CA HIS A 23 2.70 -2.42 -11.81
C HIS A 23 3.48 -1.15 -12.13
N HIS A 24 2.76 -0.05 -12.35
CA HIS A 24 3.32 1.28 -12.51
C HIS A 24 2.49 2.30 -11.73
N TYR A 25 3.08 3.45 -11.45
CA TYR A 25 2.35 4.57 -10.84
C TYR A 25 1.62 5.36 -11.93
N ASP A 26 0.32 5.55 -11.78
CA ASP A 26 -0.52 6.37 -12.65
C ASP A 26 -0.78 7.72 -11.96
N ASP A 27 -0.25 8.80 -12.54
CA ASP A 27 -0.38 10.17 -12.05
C ASP A 27 -1.83 10.69 -12.11
N ALA A 28 -2.64 10.23 -13.07
CA ALA A 28 -4.02 10.70 -13.24
C ALA A 28 -4.92 10.26 -12.07
N VAL A 29 -4.67 9.07 -11.54
CA VAL A 29 -5.41 8.52 -10.37
C VAL A 29 -4.59 8.55 -9.08
N CYS A 30 -3.34 9.01 -9.15
CA CYS A 30 -2.39 9.07 -8.04
C CYS A 30 -2.23 7.74 -7.29
N ALA A 31 -2.13 6.63 -8.03
CA ALA A 31 -2.09 5.29 -7.46
C ALA A 31 -1.25 4.31 -8.30
N ASN A 32 -0.77 3.24 -7.66
CA ASN A 32 -0.15 2.13 -8.38
C ASN A 32 -1.24 1.26 -9.02
N VAL A 33 -1.09 0.97 -10.30
CA VAL A 33 -2.01 0.17 -11.11
C VAL A 33 -1.28 -1.01 -11.77
N VAL A 34 -2.01 -2.09 -12.00
CA VAL A 34 -1.55 -3.24 -12.82
C VAL A 34 -1.83 -2.98 -14.31
N PRO A 35 -1.23 -3.74 -15.25
CA PRO A 35 -1.35 -3.48 -16.70
C PRO A 35 -2.79 -3.45 -17.25
N ASP A 36 -3.75 -4.06 -16.56
CA ASP A 36 -5.17 -4.02 -16.93
C ASP A 36 -5.91 -2.77 -16.42
N GLY A 37 -5.20 -1.83 -15.79
CA GLY A 37 -5.73 -0.57 -15.28
C GLY A 37 -6.38 -0.66 -13.90
N ARG A 38 -6.41 -1.84 -13.26
CA ARG A 38 -6.90 -1.97 -11.89
C ARG A 38 -5.89 -1.47 -10.87
N LEU A 39 -6.36 -1.04 -9.71
CA LEU A 39 -5.51 -0.65 -8.59
C LEU A 39 -4.71 -1.86 -8.09
N LEU A 40 -3.40 -1.68 -7.87
CA LEU A 40 -2.56 -2.71 -7.25
C LEU A 40 -3.06 -3.07 -5.85
N ILE A 41 -3.51 -2.06 -5.09
CA ILE A 41 -4.11 -2.25 -3.77
C ILE A 41 -5.60 -1.95 -3.89
N HIS A 42 -6.42 -2.99 -3.78
CA HIS A 42 -7.86 -2.85 -3.63
C HIS A 42 -8.21 -2.73 -2.15
N VAL A 43 -8.84 -1.61 -1.77
CA VAL A 43 -9.48 -1.49 -0.46
C VAL A 43 -10.96 -1.81 -0.62
N VAL A 44 -11.46 -2.65 0.27
CA VAL A 44 -12.82 -3.22 0.20
C VAL A 44 -13.92 -2.15 0.45
N ASP A 45 -13.58 -1.04 1.11
CA ASP A 45 -14.51 0.05 1.38
C ASP A 45 -13.94 1.42 1.00
N ALA A 46 -14.54 2.02 -0.03
CA ALA A 46 -14.19 3.36 -0.50
C ALA A 46 -14.45 4.46 0.55
N ARG A 47 -15.42 4.27 1.46
CA ARG A 47 -15.71 5.24 2.53
C ARG A 47 -14.58 5.26 3.56
N THR A 48 -14.06 4.09 3.92
CA THR A 48 -12.89 3.97 4.81
C THR A 48 -11.66 4.65 4.21
N ILE A 49 -11.40 4.50 2.91
CA ILE A 49 -10.32 5.26 2.24
C ILE A 49 -10.59 6.76 2.34
N ALA A 50 -11.77 7.20 1.91
CA ALA A 50 -12.09 8.63 1.89
C ALA A 50 -11.98 9.28 3.27
N ALA A 51 -12.32 8.55 4.34
CA ALA A 51 -12.12 9.00 5.71
C ALA A 51 -10.63 9.06 6.10
N TYR A 52 -9.85 8.03 5.75
CA TYR A 52 -8.42 7.95 6.06
C TYR A 52 -7.57 8.99 5.29
N THR A 53 -7.87 9.19 4.00
CA THR A 53 -7.11 10.09 3.12
C THR A 53 -7.63 11.53 3.14
N ARG A 54 -8.72 11.82 3.87
CA ARG A 54 -9.37 13.15 3.89
C ARG A 54 -8.42 14.31 4.21
N THR A 55 -7.41 14.04 5.04
CA THR A 55 -6.42 15.04 5.48
C THR A 55 -5.08 14.90 4.76
N GLN A 56 -4.92 13.88 3.92
CA GLN A 56 -3.69 13.59 3.21
C GLN A 56 -3.68 14.35 1.88
N LYS A 57 -2.70 15.23 1.71
CA LYS A 57 -2.39 15.80 0.39
C LYS A 57 -1.51 14.80 -0.38
N PRO A 58 -1.70 14.62 -1.69
CA PRO A 58 -0.76 13.87 -2.52
C PRO A 58 0.61 14.54 -2.40
N LEU A 59 1.50 13.94 -1.62
CA LEU A 59 2.89 14.33 -1.55
C LEU A 59 3.59 13.43 -2.55
N GLY A 60 3.98 13.98 -3.70
CA GLY A 60 4.83 13.28 -4.66
C GLY A 60 6.07 12.68 -3.98
N ARG A 61 6.68 11.67 -4.62
CA ARG A 61 7.81 10.85 -4.10
C ARG A 61 8.58 11.52 -2.96
N LYS A 62 8.27 11.13 -1.72
CA LYS A 62 9.15 11.42 -0.58
C LYS A 62 10.38 10.52 -0.71
N LYS A 63 11.54 11.13 -0.89
CA LYS A 63 12.82 10.49 -0.58
C LYS A 63 12.94 10.46 0.95
N ASP A 64 13.24 9.29 1.50
CA ASP A 64 13.80 9.21 2.84
C ASP A 64 15.27 9.65 2.72
N ASP A 65 15.59 10.80 3.31
CA ASP A 65 16.96 11.27 3.55
C ASP A 65 17.43 10.82 4.94
#